data_AF-A0A7C2VD56-F1
#
_entry.id   AF-A0A7C2VD56-F1
#
_cell.length_a   1.000
_cell.length_b   1.000
_cell.length_c   1.000
_cell.angle_alpha   90.00
_cell.angle_beta   90.00
_cell.angle_gamma   90.00
#
_symmetry.space_group_name_H-M   'P 1'
#
loop_
_entity.id
_entity.type
_entity.pdbx_description
1 polymer ?
#
loop_
_entity_poly.entity_id
_entity_poly.type
_entity_poly.pdbx_seq_one_letter_code
_entity_poly.pdbx_strand_id
1 'polypeptide(L)'
;LGPRAGNYYIVRSGLEEGELVVTKGNFKIDSALQIQAKPSMMTPEGGGGGGGHAGMDMSGSKSKSKSKSDTGMKNSMALSAISRQQLYDIIRASKKITDTYKKQDISEIRFAFEGLQKAVKAVDMEMLEGRWHMLWAEMLMRLNNDAVEGKDVKTLQEVERIVESLKTNIVSLKAKFGLMDMTKPKTHNAVEPEFLKQLGKVFDGYFEMQKVLAEDKFDKGITAADQIKKAIAGIDMKLLSDENQQRWMKQSAALKIILSDASSAENIESLRQVFAMLSGQMFVLGRQFGPPGESTLYQLKCPMAFDGQGATWLQQDKDTHNPYLGSVMLQCGDVVDVIRPADDKNIGGRQHD
;
A
#
# COMPACT_ATOMS: atom_id res chain seq x y z
N LEU A 1 4.52 -7.12 -6.32
CA LEU A 1 4.40 -6.56 -7.68
C LEU A 1 3.36 -5.46 -7.69
N GLY A 2 3.55 -4.44 -8.53
CA GLY A 2 2.61 -3.36 -8.80
C GLY A 2 1.74 -3.66 -10.02
N PRO A 3 0.96 -2.66 -10.48
CA PRO A 3 0.09 -2.81 -11.63
C PRO A 3 0.90 -3.19 -12.88
N ARG A 4 0.24 -3.97 -13.75
CA ARG A 4 0.77 -4.38 -15.03
C ARG A 4 0.76 -3.19 -15.98
N ALA A 5 1.89 -2.91 -16.62
CA ALA A 5 2.06 -1.90 -17.66
C ALA A 5 2.33 -2.61 -18.99
N GLY A 6 1.26 -3.01 -19.69
CA GLY A 6 1.34 -3.78 -20.94
C GLY A 6 2.05 -5.13 -20.78
N ASN A 7 3.24 -5.26 -21.38
CA ASN A 7 4.08 -6.47 -21.29
C ASN A 7 4.99 -6.51 -20.04
N TYR A 8 4.93 -5.50 -19.17
CA TYR A 8 5.78 -5.37 -18.00
C TYR A 8 4.95 -5.28 -16.71
N TYR A 9 5.60 -5.51 -15.57
CA TYR A 9 5.02 -5.26 -14.24
C TYR A 9 5.86 -4.20 -13.53
N ILE A 10 5.21 -3.21 -12.93
CA ILE A 10 5.92 -2.24 -12.08
C ILE A 10 6.32 -2.96 -10.80
N VAL A 11 7.62 -3.10 -10.52
CA VAL A 11 8.08 -3.72 -9.28
C VAL A 11 8.06 -2.66 -8.17
N ARG A 12 7.02 -2.69 -7.32
CA ARG A 12 6.89 -1.74 -6.19
C ARG A 12 7.92 -1.98 -5.08
N SER A 13 8.39 -3.22 -4.93
CA SER A 13 9.36 -3.66 -3.92
C SER A 13 9.76 -5.12 -4.17
N GLY A 14 10.89 -5.56 -3.61
CA GLY A 14 11.33 -6.96 -3.60
C GLY A 14 12.35 -7.34 -4.69
N LEU A 15 12.80 -6.37 -5.49
CA LEU A 15 13.96 -6.49 -6.37
C LEU A 15 14.75 -5.18 -6.34
N GLU A 16 16.05 -5.26 -6.60
CA GLU A 16 16.96 -4.11 -6.74
C GLU A 16 17.34 -3.86 -8.20
N GLU A 17 17.72 -2.63 -8.52
CA GLU A 17 18.15 -2.26 -9.87
C GLU A 17 19.46 -2.99 -10.22
N GLY A 18 19.43 -3.77 -11.31
CA GLY A 18 20.55 -4.62 -11.73
C GLY A 18 20.39 -6.10 -11.37
N GLU A 19 19.39 -6.49 -10.58
CA GLU A 19 19.08 -7.91 -10.34
C GLU A 19 18.54 -8.59 -11.61
N LEU A 20 19.09 -9.76 -11.93
CA LEU A 20 18.70 -10.54 -13.10
C LEU A 20 17.47 -11.40 -12.80
N VAL A 21 16.44 -11.26 -13.64
CA VAL A 21 15.21 -12.05 -13.55
C VAL A 21 15.07 -12.98 -14.76
N VAL A 22 14.54 -14.18 -14.53
CA VAL A 22 14.31 -15.16 -15.60
C VAL A 22 13.07 -14.75 -16.41
N THR A 23 13.27 -14.37 -17.67
CA THR A 23 12.17 -13.94 -18.56
C THR A 23 11.64 -15.05 -19.48
N LYS A 24 12.40 -16.13 -19.68
CA LYS A 24 12.00 -17.29 -20.49
C LYS A 24 12.39 -18.59 -19.79
N GLY A 25 11.46 -19.55 -19.73
CA GLY A 25 11.70 -20.85 -19.10
C GLY A 25 11.57 -20.88 -17.58
N ASN A 26 11.02 -19.82 -16.98
CA ASN A 26 10.76 -19.73 -15.54
C ASN A 26 10.03 -20.97 -15.00
N PHE A 27 9.01 -21.47 -15.71
CA PHE A 27 8.26 -22.66 -15.31
C PHE A 27 9.12 -23.94 -15.25
N LYS A 28 10.06 -24.13 -16.20
CA LYS A 28 10.93 -25.32 -16.20
C LYS A 28 11.95 -25.28 -15.07
N ILE A 29 12.49 -24.09 -14.81
CA ILE A 29 13.39 -23.86 -13.66
C ILE A 29 12.63 -24.08 -12.36
N ASP A 30 11.41 -23.56 -12.27
CA ASP A 30 10.54 -23.71 -11.10
C ASP A 30 10.18 -25.17 -10.83
N SER A 31 9.81 -25.89 -11.89
CA SER A 31 9.50 -27.32 -11.84
C SER A 31 10.71 -28.14 -11.41
N ALA A 32 11.92 -27.82 -11.89
CA ALA A 32 13.15 -28.47 -11.47
C ALA A 32 13.47 -28.20 -9.99
N LEU A 33 13.22 -26.99 -9.50
CA LEU A 33 13.37 -26.64 -8.08
C LEU A 33 12.36 -27.39 -7.20
N GLN A 34 11.10 -27.49 -7.64
CA GLN A 34 10.06 -28.25 -6.94
C GLN A 34 10.37 -29.75 -6.85
N ILE A 35 10.86 -30.36 -7.94
CA ILE A 35 11.29 -31.78 -7.96
C ILE A 35 12.44 -32.00 -6.97
N GLN A 36 13.35 -31.02 -6.85
CA GLN A 36 14.44 -31.06 -5.87
C GLN A 36 14.00 -30.66 -4.45
N ALA A 37 12.69 -30.47 -4.22
CA ALA A 37 12.12 -29.96 -2.97
C ALA A 37 12.74 -28.64 -2.49
N LYS A 38 13.34 -27.86 -3.40
CA LYS A 38 13.91 -26.54 -3.12
C LYS A 38 12.83 -25.46 -3.23
N PRO A 39 13.03 -24.31 -2.57
CA PRO A 39 12.18 -23.14 -2.73
C PRO A 39 11.99 -22.78 -4.20
N SER A 40 10.74 -22.55 -4.60
CA SER A 40 10.32 -22.20 -5.96
C SER A 40 9.27 -21.09 -5.91
N MET A 41 8.96 -20.45 -7.04
CA MET A 41 7.91 -19.44 -7.14
C MET A 41 6.52 -19.98 -6.76
N MET A 42 6.22 -21.25 -7.05
CA MET A 42 4.93 -21.87 -6.70
C MET A 42 4.94 -22.51 -5.31
N THR A 43 6.13 -22.87 -4.81
CA THR A 43 6.33 -23.44 -3.46
C THR A 43 7.46 -22.68 -2.77
N PRO A 44 7.21 -21.46 -2.24
CA PRO A 44 8.24 -20.60 -1.68
C PRO A 44 8.99 -21.20 -0.49
N GLU A 45 8.38 -22.16 0.19
CA GLU A 45 8.91 -22.83 1.38
C GLU A 45 9.81 -24.05 1.05
N GLY A 46 9.77 -24.56 -0.19
CA GLY A 46 10.35 -25.86 -0.55
C GLY A 46 9.56 -27.05 0.02
N GLY A 47 9.83 -28.27 -0.45
CA GLY A 47 9.11 -29.49 -0.07
C GLY A 47 8.12 -30.00 -1.13
N GLY A 48 8.50 -31.07 -1.85
CA GLY A 48 7.62 -31.77 -2.78
C GLY A 48 6.78 -32.83 -2.06
N GLY A 49 5.49 -32.58 -1.88
CA GLY A 49 4.54 -33.56 -1.35
C GLY A 49 3.95 -34.42 -2.48
N GLY A 50 4.56 -35.60 -2.71
CA GLY A 50 4.02 -36.65 -3.56
C GLY A 50 2.71 -37.25 -3.01
N GLY A 51 1.90 -37.79 -3.91
CA GLY A 51 0.58 -38.35 -3.59
C GLY A 51 0.60 -39.58 -2.68
N GLY A 52 -0.56 -39.84 -2.06
CA GLY A 52 -0.83 -41.05 -1.30
C GLY A 52 -2.29 -41.11 -0.85
N HIS A 53 -3.09 -41.91 -1.55
CA HIS A 53 -4.41 -42.38 -1.12
C HIS A 53 -4.26 -43.29 0.11
N ALA A 54 -5.06 -43.07 1.16
CA ALA A 54 -5.52 -44.13 2.08
C ALA A 54 -6.73 -43.62 2.87
N GLY A 55 -7.87 -44.29 2.73
CA GLY A 55 -9.14 -43.89 3.32
C GLY A 55 -9.36 -44.35 4.76
N MET A 56 -10.46 -43.91 5.33
CA MET A 56 -11.39 -44.75 6.09
C MET A 56 -12.81 -44.17 5.98
N ASP A 57 -13.69 -45.04 5.52
CA ASP A 57 -15.14 -44.99 5.49
C ASP A 57 -15.71 -45.00 6.92
N MET A 58 -16.82 -44.29 7.16
CA MET A 58 -18.00 -44.86 7.82
C MET A 58 -19.25 -43.99 7.55
N SER A 59 -20.06 -44.48 6.60
CA SER A 59 -21.53 -44.59 6.62
C SER A 59 -22.41 -43.51 7.32
N GLY A 60 -23.15 -42.78 6.49
CA GLY A 60 -24.59 -42.98 6.33
C GLY A 60 -25.56 -42.48 7.42
N SER A 61 -26.18 -41.32 7.19
CA SER A 61 -27.65 -41.19 7.29
C SER A 61 -28.13 -39.90 6.59
N LYS A 62 -29.00 -40.05 5.60
CA LYS A 62 -29.76 -38.97 4.95
C LYS A 62 -31.04 -38.71 5.74
N SER A 63 -31.34 -37.45 6.07
CA SER A 63 -32.73 -37.00 6.18
C SER A 63 -32.87 -35.47 6.06
N LYS A 64 -33.47 -35.08 4.92
CA LYS A 64 -34.43 -34.00 4.65
C LYS A 64 -34.21 -32.56 5.13
N SER A 65 -34.33 -31.69 4.13
CA SER A 65 -34.48 -30.24 4.18
C SER A 65 -35.59 -29.74 5.11
N LYS A 66 -35.32 -28.61 5.78
CA LYS A 66 -36.27 -27.50 5.90
C LYS A 66 -35.46 -26.20 5.99
N SER A 67 -35.71 -25.31 5.02
CA SER A 67 -35.32 -23.92 5.09
C SER A 67 -36.21 -23.20 6.10
N LYS A 68 -35.59 -22.43 7.00
CA LYS A 68 -35.91 -21.00 7.22
C LYS A 68 -35.02 -20.44 8.33
N SER A 69 -34.38 -19.32 7.96
CA SER A 69 -33.94 -18.21 8.79
C SER A 69 -33.17 -18.53 10.06
N ASP A 70 -31.85 -18.46 9.96
CA ASP A 70 -31.09 -17.83 11.03
C ASP A 70 -30.06 -16.87 10.41
N THR A 71 -29.91 -15.74 11.10
CA THR A 71 -29.19 -14.53 10.76
C THR A 71 -27.67 -14.74 10.61
N GLY A 72 -27.24 -15.30 9.47
CA GLY A 72 -25.84 -15.59 9.15
C GLY A 72 -25.07 -14.37 8.63
N MET A 73 -24.19 -13.84 9.48
CA MET A 73 -22.96 -13.07 9.20
C MET A 73 -23.00 -12.05 8.04
N LYS A 74 -23.37 -10.82 8.40
CA LYS A 74 -22.87 -9.61 7.74
C LYS A 74 -21.46 -9.32 8.28
N ASN A 75 -20.56 -8.87 7.40
CA ASN A 75 -19.24 -8.25 7.65
C ASN A 75 -18.12 -9.13 8.25
N SER A 76 -17.26 -9.69 7.39
CA SER A 76 -15.89 -10.08 7.79
C SER A 76 -14.92 -9.91 6.61
N MET A 77 -14.64 -8.66 6.21
CA MET A 77 -13.62 -8.38 5.18
C MET A 77 -12.88 -7.04 5.36
N ALA A 78 -12.92 -6.45 6.55
CA ALA A 78 -12.13 -5.26 6.87
C ALA A 78 -11.39 -5.47 8.20
N LEU A 79 -10.08 -5.18 8.22
CA LEU A 79 -9.31 -5.06 9.45
C LEU A 79 -9.93 -3.93 10.30
N SER A 80 -10.40 -4.25 11.50
CA SER A 80 -11.02 -3.26 12.39
C SER A 80 -10.06 -2.10 12.68
N ALA A 81 -10.60 -0.91 12.97
CA ALA A 81 -9.78 0.25 13.31
C ALA A 81 -8.87 -0.01 14.54
N ILE A 82 -9.35 -0.81 15.49
CA ILE A 82 -8.62 -1.20 16.71
C ILE A 82 -7.45 -2.12 16.36
N SER A 83 -7.69 -3.17 15.56
CA SER A 83 -6.64 -4.08 15.10
C SER A 83 -5.58 -3.35 14.26
N ARG A 84 -5.99 -2.37 13.45
CA ARG A 84 -5.07 -1.54 12.67
C ARG A 84 -4.17 -0.68 13.56
N GLN A 85 -4.72 -0.08 14.61
CA GLN A 85 -3.94 0.73 15.56
C GLN A 85 -2.86 -0.10 16.27
N GLN A 86 -3.22 -1.30 16.74
CA GLN A 86 -2.29 -2.22 17.41
C GLN A 86 -1.11 -2.59 16.48
N LEU A 87 -1.37 -2.85 15.20
CA LEU A 87 -0.31 -3.14 14.23
C LEU A 87 0.56 -1.90 13.92
N TYR A 88 0.00 -0.69 13.97
CA TYR A 88 0.79 0.54 13.86
C TYR A 88 1.68 0.80 15.07
N ASP A 89 1.27 0.38 16.27
CA ASP A 89 2.11 0.51 17.46
C ASP A 89 3.35 -0.38 17.36
N ILE A 90 3.26 -1.56 16.73
CA ILE A 90 4.42 -2.40 16.40
C ILE A 90 5.38 -1.66 15.43
N ILE A 91 4.83 -1.06 14.36
CA ILE A 91 5.63 -0.29 13.40
C ILE A 91 6.33 0.91 14.07
N ARG A 92 5.65 1.57 15.03
CA ARG A 92 6.23 2.67 15.80
C ARG A 92 7.36 2.17 16.70
N ALA A 93 7.17 1.04 17.38
CA ALA A 93 8.17 0.43 18.23
C ALA A 93 9.42 0.00 17.44
N SER A 94 9.24 -0.62 16.26
CA SER A 94 10.37 -1.02 15.41
C SER A 94 11.19 0.18 14.92
N LYS A 95 10.51 1.27 14.54
CA LYS A 95 11.20 2.52 14.18
C LYS A 95 12.02 3.09 15.34
N LYS A 96 11.47 3.09 16.57
CA LYS A 96 12.19 3.53 17.77
C LYS A 96 13.48 2.73 17.96
N ILE A 97 13.46 1.42 17.71
CA ILE A 97 14.67 0.58 17.76
C ILE A 97 15.69 1.04 16.72
N THR A 98 15.28 1.25 15.46
CA THR A 98 16.20 1.73 14.41
C THR A 98 16.79 3.10 14.73
N ASP A 99 16.01 4.01 15.32
CA ASP A 99 16.49 5.33 15.73
C ASP A 99 17.43 5.24 16.94
N THR A 100 17.15 4.35 17.89
CA THR A 100 17.98 4.13 19.09
C THR A 100 19.30 3.44 18.75
N TYR A 101 19.30 2.54 17.77
CA TYR A 101 20.51 1.87 17.27
C TYR A 101 21.61 2.87 16.84
N LYS A 102 21.23 4.04 16.30
CA LYS A 102 22.19 5.09 15.91
C LYS A 102 22.99 5.65 17.08
N LYS A 103 22.46 5.56 18.30
CA LYS A 103 23.14 6.00 19.51
C LYS A 103 24.18 5.00 20.01
N GLN A 104 24.16 3.77 19.48
CA GLN A 104 25.06 2.67 19.84
C GLN A 104 25.06 2.31 21.35
N ASP A 105 24.00 2.64 22.07
CA ASP A 105 23.82 2.28 23.49
C ASP A 105 23.01 0.99 23.61
N ILE A 106 23.66 -0.09 24.00
CA ILE A 106 23.05 -1.42 24.15
C ILE A 106 21.92 -1.43 25.18
N SER A 107 22.03 -0.67 26.27
CA SER A 107 21.00 -0.64 27.31
C SER A 107 19.72 0.03 26.81
N GLU A 108 19.85 1.15 26.11
CA GLU A 108 18.71 1.82 25.47
C GLU A 108 18.09 0.94 24.36
N ILE A 109 18.91 0.24 23.59
CA ILE A 109 18.45 -0.68 22.52
C ILE A 109 17.63 -1.83 23.12
N ARG A 110 18.13 -2.49 24.18
CA ARG A 110 17.39 -3.55 24.89
C ARG A 110 16.04 -3.04 25.39
N PHE A 111 16.01 -1.86 25.99
CA PHE A 111 14.76 -1.24 26.44
C PHE A 111 13.79 -0.94 25.28
N ALA A 112 14.30 -0.54 24.12
CA ALA A 112 13.48 -0.36 22.93
C ALA A 112 12.88 -1.70 22.43
N PHE A 113 13.64 -2.80 22.49
CA PHE A 113 13.15 -4.14 22.17
C PHE A 113 12.12 -4.67 23.18
N GLU A 114 12.22 -4.33 24.47
CA GLU A 114 11.14 -4.60 25.43
C GLU A 114 9.83 -3.90 25.03
N GLY A 115 9.93 -2.66 24.55
CA GLY A 115 8.79 -1.92 24.01
C GLY A 115 8.14 -2.61 22.82
N LEU A 116 8.95 -3.15 21.90
CA LEU A 116 8.46 -3.96 20.78
C LEU A 116 7.76 -5.24 21.27
N GLN A 117 8.36 -5.95 22.22
CA GLN A 117 7.76 -7.17 22.78
C GLN A 117 6.38 -6.88 23.39
N LYS A 118 6.25 -5.78 24.13
CA LYS A 118 4.97 -5.33 24.69
C LYS A 118 3.94 -5.04 23.60
N ALA A 119 4.33 -4.31 22.54
CA ALA A 119 3.44 -3.99 21.42
C ALA A 119 2.96 -5.25 20.67
N VAL A 120 3.86 -6.20 20.42
CA VAL A 120 3.53 -7.47 19.77
C VAL A 120 2.53 -8.29 20.61
N LYS A 121 2.76 -8.39 21.93
CA LYS A 121 1.86 -9.12 22.84
C LYS A 121 0.50 -8.45 23.03
N ALA A 122 0.39 -7.15 22.78
CA ALA A 122 -0.84 -6.39 22.95
C ALA A 122 -1.83 -6.52 21.77
N VAL A 123 -1.42 -7.17 20.67
CA VAL A 123 -2.34 -7.42 19.55
C VAL A 123 -3.36 -8.48 19.96
N ASP A 124 -4.63 -8.10 19.89
CA ASP A 124 -5.72 -8.98 20.25
C ASP A 124 -6.01 -9.97 19.11
N MET A 125 -5.71 -11.25 19.36
CA MET A 125 -5.91 -12.36 18.42
C MET A 125 -7.38 -12.61 18.10
N GLU A 126 -8.28 -12.32 19.04
CA GLU A 126 -9.72 -12.58 18.89
C GLU A 126 -10.36 -11.56 17.94
N MET A 127 -9.77 -10.36 17.87
CA MET A 127 -10.21 -9.29 16.98
C MET A 127 -9.76 -9.46 15.51
N LEU A 128 -8.95 -10.49 15.23
CA LEU A 128 -8.46 -10.81 13.91
C LEU A 128 -9.17 -12.05 13.39
N GLU A 129 -10.21 -11.85 12.58
CA GLU A 129 -10.98 -12.97 12.03
C GLU A 129 -10.44 -13.47 10.69
N GLY A 130 -10.64 -14.76 10.43
CA GLY A 130 -10.39 -15.39 9.13
C GLY A 130 -8.94 -15.25 8.67
N ARG A 131 -8.75 -14.61 7.50
CA ARG A 131 -7.41 -14.44 6.90
C ARG A 131 -6.47 -13.63 7.80
N TRP A 132 -6.98 -12.66 8.55
CA TRP A 132 -6.16 -11.79 9.39
C TRP A 132 -5.54 -12.54 10.56
N HIS A 133 -6.27 -13.51 11.13
CA HIS A 133 -5.76 -14.39 12.17
C HIS A 133 -4.51 -15.14 11.72
N MET A 134 -4.61 -15.80 10.56
CA MET A 134 -3.54 -16.64 10.03
C MET A 134 -2.28 -15.82 9.70
N LEU A 135 -2.47 -14.65 9.08
CA LEU A 135 -1.36 -13.73 8.79
C LEU A 135 -0.70 -13.21 10.06
N TRP A 136 -1.48 -13.00 11.12
CA TRP A 136 -0.92 -12.51 12.38
C TRP A 136 -0.21 -13.62 13.14
N ALA A 137 -0.72 -14.85 13.15
CA ALA A 137 -0.05 -16.00 13.75
C ALA A 137 1.37 -16.20 13.16
N GLU A 138 1.51 -16.07 11.84
CA GLU A 138 2.81 -16.12 11.16
C GLU A 138 3.73 -14.97 11.62
N MET A 139 3.20 -13.74 11.70
CA MET A 139 3.99 -12.58 12.08
C MET A 139 4.36 -12.55 13.55
N LEU A 140 3.48 -13.06 14.42
CA LEU A 140 3.65 -13.10 15.87
C LEU A 140 4.92 -13.85 16.24
N MET A 141 5.14 -15.04 15.67
CA MET A 141 6.34 -15.83 15.95
C MET A 141 7.62 -15.10 15.55
N ARG A 142 7.65 -14.54 14.33
CA ARG A 142 8.82 -13.84 13.78
C ARG A 142 9.16 -12.60 14.60
N LEU A 143 8.17 -11.74 14.83
CA LEU A 143 8.36 -10.48 15.58
C LEU A 143 8.65 -10.72 17.06
N ASN A 144 8.07 -11.76 17.66
CA ASN A 144 8.39 -12.11 19.04
C ASN A 144 9.81 -12.66 19.16
N ASN A 145 10.30 -13.42 18.18
CA ASN A 145 11.70 -13.88 18.18
C ASN A 145 12.67 -12.69 18.09
N ASP A 146 12.47 -11.76 17.15
CA ASP A 146 13.29 -10.55 17.06
C ASP A 146 13.25 -9.73 18.36
N ALA A 147 12.07 -9.62 18.98
CA ALA A 147 11.91 -8.85 20.22
C ALA A 147 12.56 -9.50 21.44
N VAL A 148 12.50 -10.83 21.55
CA VAL A 148 13.18 -11.59 22.62
C VAL A 148 14.69 -11.50 22.42
N GLU A 149 15.16 -11.80 21.22
CA GLU A 149 16.60 -11.79 20.90
C GLU A 149 17.21 -10.40 21.09
N GLY A 150 16.52 -9.34 20.67
CA GLY A 150 16.98 -7.96 20.82
C GLY A 150 17.03 -7.47 22.26
N LYS A 151 16.22 -8.02 23.16
CA LYS A 151 16.25 -7.70 24.60
C LYS A 151 17.48 -8.30 25.29
N ASP A 152 17.97 -9.43 24.80
CA ASP A 152 19.07 -10.18 25.41
C ASP A 152 20.43 -9.90 24.75
N VAL A 153 20.43 -9.03 23.73
CA VAL A 153 21.59 -8.70 22.88
C VAL A 153 22.78 -8.16 23.67
N LYS A 154 24.00 -8.63 23.40
CA LYS A 154 25.22 -8.26 24.16
C LYS A 154 26.19 -7.41 23.36
N THR A 155 26.11 -7.44 22.03
CA THR A 155 27.05 -6.74 21.15
C THR A 155 26.32 -5.96 20.06
N LEU A 156 26.94 -4.90 19.54
CA LEU A 156 26.37 -4.11 18.45
C LEU A 156 26.24 -4.90 17.14
N GLN A 157 27.08 -5.91 16.93
CA GLN A 157 27.00 -6.79 15.77
C GLN A 157 25.75 -7.69 15.82
N GLU A 158 25.43 -8.21 17.01
CA GLU A 158 24.17 -8.93 17.21
C GLU A 158 22.97 -8.00 16.99
N VAL A 159 23.04 -6.75 17.48
CA VAL A 159 21.98 -5.76 17.24
C VAL A 159 21.77 -5.53 15.75
N GLU A 160 22.83 -5.34 14.98
CA GLU A 160 22.74 -5.08 13.54
C GLU A 160 22.00 -6.20 12.81
N ARG A 161 22.36 -7.47 13.09
CA ARG A 161 21.68 -8.64 12.52
C ARG A 161 20.19 -8.67 12.88
N ILE A 162 19.86 -8.45 14.16
CA ILE A 162 18.47 -8.49 14.64
C ILE A 162 17.66 -7.34 14.04
N VAL A 163 18.26 -6.15 13.93
CA VAL A 163 17.62 -4.98 13.30
C VAL A 163 17.34 -5.24 11.82
N GLU A 164 18.21 -5.94 11.10
CA GLU A 164 17.97 -6.29 9.70
C GLU A 164 16.86 -7.34 9.52
N SER A 165 16.85 -8.37 10.39
CA SER A 165 15.73 -9.31 10.49
C SER A 165 14.41 -8.58 10.77
N LEU A 166 14.42 -7.68 11.76
CA LEU A 166 13.25 -6.89 12.15
C LEU A 166 12.76 -5.99 11.00
N LYS A 167 13.66 -5.34 10.25
CA LYS A 167 13.27 -4.54 9.07
C LYS A 167 12.52 -5.41 8.06
N THR A 168 13.06 -6.58 7.76
CA THR A 168 12.44 -7.54 6.82
C THR A 168 11.05 -7.96 7.30
N ASN A 169 10.93 -8.32 8.58
CA ASN A 169 9.66 -8.72 9.18
C ASN A 169 8.63 -7.57 9.22
N ILE A 170 9.07 -6.33 9.42
CA ILE A 170 8.18 -5.15 9.38
C ILE A 170 7.72 -4.84 7.96
N VAL A 171 8.57 -5.01 6.94
CA VAL A 171 8.14 -4.89 5.53
C VAL A 171 7.08 -5.94 5.21
N SER A 172 7.30 -7.19 5.64
CA SER A 172 6.34 -8.28 5.49
C SER A 172 5.00 -7.99 6.20
N LEU A 173 5.05 -7.50 7.45
CA LEU A 173 3.88 -7.07 8.21
C LEU A 173 3.08 -6.00 7.45
N LYS A 174 3.75 -4.95 6.97
CA LYS A 174 3.11 -3.86 6.23
C LYS A 174 2.44 -4.37 4.95
N ALA A 175 3.10 -5.26 4.22
CA ALA A 175 2.58 -5.83 2.99
C ALA A 175 1.35 -6.73 3.24
N LYS A 176 1.46 -7.66 4.20
CA LYS A 176 0.38 -8.62 4.53
C LYS A 176 -0.88 -7.95 5.06
N PHE A 177 -0.73 -6.85 5.81
CA PHE A 177 -1.85 -6.15 6.44
C PHE A 177 -2.26 -4.85 5.74
N GLY A 178 -1.63 -4.50 4.62
CA GLY A 178 -1.91 -3.25 3.90
C GLY A 178 -1.60 -1.99 4.71
N LEU A 179 -0.61 -2.04 5.61
CA LEU A 179 -0.23 -0.96 6.52
C LEU A 179 0.82 -0.05 5.88
N MET A 180 0.52 0.47 4.70
CA MET A 180 1.30 1.57 4.13
C MET A 180 1.26 2.75 5.13
N ASP A 181 2.38 3.44 5.32
CA ASP A 181 2.62 4.35 6.45
C ASP A 181 1.55 5.48 6.56
N MET A 182 0.44 5.23 7.27
CA MET A 182 -0.65 6.21 7.48
C MET A 182 -0.47 7.03 8.77
N THR A 183 0.52 6.73 9.62
CA THR A 183 0.58 7.20 11.02
C THR A 183 1.68 8.20 11.34
N LYS A 184 2.24 8.86 10.33
CA LYS A 184 2.74 10.21 10.52
C LYS A 184 1.99 11.14 9.58
N PRO A 185 1.30 12.19 10.07
CA PRO A 185 1.39 13.43 9.34
C PRO A 185 2.89 13.71 9.35
N LYS A 186 3.58 13.41 8.25
CA LYS A 186 4.77 14.21 7.96
C LYS A 186 4.17 15.60 7.95
N THR A 187 4.55 16.41 8.93
CA THR A 187 4.51 17.86 8.79
C THR A 187 4.80 18.13 7.34
N HIS A 188 3.86 18.74 6.62
CA HIS A 188 4.18 19.33 5.34
C HIS A 188 5.42 20.16 5.65
N ASN A 189 6.61 19.73 5.22
CA ASN A 189 7.75 20.63 5.25
C ASN A 189 7.24 21.80 4.43
N ALA A 190 7.01 22.95 5.08
CA ALA A 190 6.24 24.06 4.54
C ALA A 190 6.62 24.23 3.07
N VAL A 191 5.67 23.89 2.20
CA VAL A 191 5.89 23.95 0.76
C VAL A 191 5.45 25.34 0.34
N GLU A 192 6.28 26.02 -0.47
CA GLU A 192 5.98 27.36 -0.94
C GLU A 192 4.55 27.41 -1.52
N PRO A 193 3.71 28.40 -1.15
CA PRO A 193 2.32 28.49 -1.62
C PRO A 193 2.21 28.48 -3.15
N GLU A 194 3.19 29.06 -3.85
CA GLU A 194 3.23 29.07 -5.31
C GLU A 194 3.47 27.67 -5.90
N PHE A 195 4.26 26.81 -5.24
CA PHE A 195 4.38 25.41 -5.66
C PHE A 195 3.05 24.68 -5.48
N LEU A 196 2.35 24.86 -4.35
CA LEU A 196 1.05 24.22 -4.12
C LEU A 196 0.01 24.65 -5.17
N LYS A 197 0.07 25.89 -5.62
CA LYS A 197 -0.73 26.40 -6.73
C LYS A 197 -0.38 25.75 -8.07
N GLN A 198 0.90 25.56 -8.38
CA GLN A 198 1.33 24.84 -9.58
C GLN A 198 0.93 23.36 -9.51
N LEU A 199 1.08 22.74 -8.35
CA LEU A 199 0.64 21.37 -8.08
C LEU A 199 -0.88 21.23 -8.23
N GLY A 200 -1.65 22.25 -7.85
CA GLY A 200 -3.09 22.32 -8.07
C GLY A 200 -3.49 22.07 -9.52
N LYS A 201 -2.76 22.65 -10.48
CA LYS A 201 -3.01 22.41 -11.91
C LYS A 201 -2.83 20.95 -12.33
N VAL A 202 -1.93 20.22 -11.66
CA VAL A 202 -1.75 18.77 -11.89
C VAL A 202 -2.97 18.00 -11.37
N PHE A 203 -3.47 18.37 -10.19
CA PHE A 203 -4.68 17.79 -9.61
C PHE A 203 -5.93 18.13 -10.43
N ASP A 204 -6.06 19.36 -10.93
CA ASP A 204 -7.19 19.78 -11.77
C ASP A 204 -7.29 18.92 -13.03
N GLY A 205 -6.16 18.70 -13.72
CA GLY A 205 -6.11 17.80 -14.87
C GLY A 205 -6.44 16.34 -14.51
N TYR A 206 -6.01 15.88 -13.33
CA TYR A 206 -6.36 14.54 -12.84
C TYR A 206 -7.86 14.38 -12.58
N PHE A 207 -8.50 15.36 -11.94
CA PHE A 207 -9.94 15.31 -11.68
C PHE A 207 -10.75 15.47 -12.96
N GLU A 208 -10.30 16.27 -13.93
CA GLU A 208 -10.93 16.30 -15.24
C GLU A 208 -10.83 14.94 -15.94
N MET A 209 -9.65 14.29 -15.89
CA MET A 209 -9.49 12.93 -16.44
C MET A 209 -10.40 11.91 -15.75
N GLN A 210 -10.50 11.98 -14.41
CA GLN A 210 -11.40 11.14 -13.62
C GLN A 210 -12.87 11.30 -14.07
N LYS A 211 -13.32 12.55 -14.17
CA LYS A 211 -14.68 12.90 -14.57
C LYS A 211 -15.01 12.39 -15.97
N VAL A 212 -14.17 12.69 -16.97
CA VAL A 212 -14.45 12.31 -18.36
C VAL A 212 -14.40 10.79 -18.56
N LEU A 213 -13.59 10.06 -17.78
CA LEU A 213 -13.59 8.59 -17.79
C LEU A 213 -14.83 7.99 -17.12
N ALA A 214 -15.37 8.64 -16.10
CA ALA A 214 -16.64 8.28 -15.49
C ALA A 214 -17.83 8.53 -16.45
N GLU A 215 -17.68 9.46 -17.39
CA GLU A 215 -18.63 9.75 -18.46
C GLU A 215 -18.37 8.95 -19.76
N ASP A 216 -17.49 7.95 -19.74
CA ASP A 216 -17.13 7.12 -20.91
C ASP A 216 -16.50 7.89 -22.09
N LYS A 217 -15.86 9.05 -21.85
CA LYS A 217 -15.29 9.93 -22.91
C LYS A 217 -13.80 9.72 -23.10
N PHE A 218 -13.44 8.77 -23.97
CA PHE A 218 -12.06 8.42 -24.30
C PHE A 218 -11.20 9.61 -24.78
N ASP A 219 -11.62 10.31 -25.85
CA ASP A 219 -10.82 11.40 -26.45
C ASP A 219 -10.55 12.56 -25.47
N LYS A 220 -11.53 12.85 -24.62
CA LYS A 220 -11.37 13.85 -23.56
C LYS A 220 -10.42 13.37 -22.47
N GLY A 221 -10.42 12.08 -22.16
CA GLY A 221 -9.46 11.48 -21.23
C GLY A 221 -8.02 11.60 -21.72
N ILE A 222 -7.78 11.39 -23.03
CA ILE A 222 -6.46 11.62 -23.65
C ILE A 222 -6.06 13.10 -23.53
N THR A 223 -6.98 14.00 -23.86
CA THR A 223 -6.74 15.46 -23.75
C THR A 223 -6.40 15.87 -22.32
N ALA A 224 -7.09 15.32 -21.32
CA ALA A 224 -6.81 15.57 -19.91
C ALA A 224 -5.43 15.02 -19.51
N ALA A 225 -5.05 13.82 -19.95
CA ALA A 225 -3.72 13.27 -19.70
C ALA A 225 -2.60 14.18 -20.25
N ASP A 226 -2.78 14.75 -21.44
CA ASP A 226 -1.84 15.71 -22.02
C ASP A 226 -1.75 17.01 -21.21
N GLN A 227 -2.87 17.48 -20.67
CA GLN A 227 -2.90 18.65 -19.78
C GLN A 227 -2.12 18.39 -18.48
N ILE A 228 -2.28 17.20 -17.89
CA ILE A 228 -1.51 16.80 -16.69
C ILE A 228 -0.01 16.78 -17.02
N LYS A 229 0.37 16.21 -18.17
CA LYS A 229 1.78 16.17 -18.62
C LYS A 229 2.37 17.56 -18.77
N LYS A 230 1.62 18.51 -19.35
CA LYS A 230 2.01 19.92 -19.47
C LYS A 230 2.12 20.60 -18.10
N ALA A 231 1.17 20.36 -17.19
CA ALA A 231 1.20 20.92 -15.84
C ALA A 231 2.42 20.45 -15.06
N ILE A 232 2.78 19.16 -15.14
CA ILE A 232 3.99 18.60 -14.52
C ILE A 232 5.26 19.25 -15.08
N ALA A 233 5.31 19.49 -16.40
CA ALA A 233 6.46 20.13 -17.04
C ALA A 233 6.63 21.61 -16.67
N GLY A 234 5.53 22.28 -16.29
CA GLY A 234 5.52 23.70 -15.90
C GLY A 234 5.83 23.98 -14.43
N ILE A 235 6.11 22.95 -13.62
CA ILE A 235 6.43 23.12 -12.21
C ILE A 235 7.86 23.67 -12.05
N ASP A 236 7.98 24.77 -11.30
CA ASP A 236 9.26 25.40 -11.00
C ASP A 236 9.92 24.71 -9.79
N MET A 237 10.97 23.95 -10.09
CA MET A 237 11.78 23.24 -9.10
C MET A 237 12.43 24.16 -8.06
N LYS A 238 12.65 25.44 -8.39
CA LYS A 238 13.28 26.41 -7.49
C LYS A 238 12.41 26.76 -6.29
N LEU A 239 11.11 26.48 -6.36
CA LEU A 239 10.15 26.67 -5.27
C LEU A 239 10.21 25.56 -4.21
N LEU A 240 11.09 24.57 -4.40
CA LEU A 240 11.23 23.41 -3.52
C LEU A 240 12.59 23.44 -2.83
N SER A 241 12.61 23.09 -1.54
CA SER A 241 13.84 22.74 -0.82
C SER A 241 14.48 21.49 -1.42
N ASP A 242 15.78 21.28 -1.20
CA ASP A 242 16.52 20.12 -1.75
C ASP A 242 15.83 18.78 -1.46
N GLU A 243 15.33 18.60 -0.24
CA GLU A 243 14.58 17.39 0.12
C GLU A 243 13.29 17.26 -0.69
N ASN A 244 12.54 18.36 -0.86
CA ASN A 244 11.30 18.37 -1.62
C ASN A 244 11.55 18.28 -3.14
N GLN A 245 12.68 18.76 -3.65
CA GLN A 245 13.11 18.58 -5.04
C GLN A 245 13.37 17.11 -5.34
N GLN A 246 14.15 16.41 -4.51
CA GLN A 246 14.41 14.97 -4.70
C GLN A 246 13.13 14.15 -4.68
N ARG A 247 12.25 14.46 -3.72
CA ARG A 247 10.92 13.88 -3.60
C ARG A 247 10.10 14.11 -4.87
N TRP A 248 10.02 15.35 -5.36
CA TRP A 248 9.28 15.69 -6.56
C TRP A 248 9.89 15.07 -7.82
N MET A 249 11.22 15.04 -7.98
CA MET A 249 11.88 14.40 -9.12
C MET A 249 11.48 12.93 -9.24
N LYS A 250 11.47 12.21 -8.12
CA LYS A 250 11.01 10.81 -8.09
C LYS A 250 9.55 10.67 -8.53
N GLN A 251 8.65 11.49 -7.96
CA GLN A 251 7.22 11.36 -8.27
C GLN A 251 6.89 11.83 -9.70
N SER A 252 7.52 12.91 -10.17
CA SER A 252 7.29 13.46 -11.51
C SER A 252 7.83 12.55 -12.61
N ALA A 253 8.94 11.83 -12.37
CA ALA A 253 9.42 10.80 -13.30
C ALA A 253 8.39 9.67 -13.46
N ALA A 254 7.86 9.15 -12.36
CA ALA A 254 6.83 8.11 -12.39
C ALA A 254 5.54 8.59 -13.09
N LEU A 255 5.08 9.81 -12.79
CA LEU A 255 3.92 10.41 -13.44
C LEU A 255 4.13 10.56 -14.96
N LYS A 256 5.31 11.00 -15.40
CA LYS A 256 5.62 11.17 -16.82
C LYS A 256 5.58 9.85 -17.59
N ILE A 257 6.09 8.76 -16.99
CA ILE A 257 6.04 7.41 -17.58
C ILE A 257 4.58 6.95 -17.72
N ILE A 258 3.78 7.08 -16.66
CA ILE A 258 2.36 6.70 -16.70
C ILE A 258 1.62 7.51 -17.78
N LEU A 259 1.87 8.81 -17.88
CA LEU A 259 1.19 9.68 -18.85
C LEU A 259 1.67 9.49 -20.29
N SER A 260 2.88 8.98 -20.54
CA SER A 260 3.27 8.57 -21.91
C SER A 260 2.50 7.34 -22.39
N ASP A 261 2.10 6.45 -21.48
CA ASP A 261 1.28 5.30 -21.83
C ASP A 261 -0.15 5.74 -22.20
N ALA A 262 -0.64 6.83 -21.62
CA ALA A 262 -1.96 7.39 -21.95
C ALA A 262 -2.07 7.74 -23.45
N SER A 263 -1.04 8.40 -24.02
CA SER A 263 -1.01 8.74 -25.45
C SER A 263 -0.95 7.53 -26.39
N SER A 264 -0.62 6.35 -25.85
CA SER A 264 -0.54 5.09 -26.60
C SER A 264 -1.77 4.20 -26.38
N ALA A 265 -2.73 4.65 -25.57
CA ALA A 265 -3.97 3.90 -25.34
C ALA A 265 -4.80 3.86 -26.63
N GLU A 266 -5.29 2.67 -27.00
CA GLU A 266 -6.08 2.46 -28.22
C GLU A 266 -7.59 2.55 -27.96
N ASN A 267 -7.99 2.44 -26.71
CA ASN A 267 -9.39 2.37 -26.28
C ASN A 267 -9.56 2.82 -24.82
N ILE A 268 -10.82 2.94 -24.38
CA ILE A 268 -11.13 3.43 -23.04
C ILE A 268 -10.66 2.47 -21.94
N GLU A 269 -10.65 1.17 -22.20
CA GLU A 269 -10.20 0.15 -21.24
C GLU A 269 -8.71 0.30 -20.93
N SER A 270 -7.87 0.45 -21.97
CA SER A 270 -6.44 0.71 -21.80
C SER A 270 -6.18 2.07 -21.14
N LEU A 271 -6.95 3.11 -21.48
CA LEU A 271 -6.84 4.41 -20.81
C LEU A 271 -7.24 4.35 -19.32
N ARG A 272 -8.23 3.53 -18.95
CA ARG A 272 -8.63 3.29 -17.56
C ARG A 272 -7.54 2.57 -16.76
N GLN A 273 -6.81 1.64 -17.39
CA GLN A 273 -5.65 1.01 -16.75
C GLN A 273 -4.55 2.03 -16.47
N VAL A 274 -4.26 2.92 -17.43
CA VAL A 274 -3.33 4.03 -17.23
C VAL A 274 -3.82 4.94 -16.09
N PHE A 275 -5.11 5.28 -16.08
CA PHE A 275 -5.70 6.10 -15.02
C PHE A 275 -5.63 5.45 -13.63
N ALA A 276 -5.71 4.11 -13.53
CA ALA A 276 -5.54 3.40 -12.27
C ALA A 276 -4.12 3.55 -11.71
N MET A 277 -3.11 3.47 -12.57
CA MET A 277 -1.72 3.73 -12.20
C MET A 277 -1.52 5.18 -11.77
N LEU A 278 -2.08 6.11 -12.54
CA LEU A 278 -2.05 7.54 -12.24
C LEU A 278 -2.70 7.84 -10.89
N SER A 279 -3.86 7.26 -10.61
CA SER A 279 -4.59 7.44 -9.34
C SER A 279 -3.77 7.01 -8.13
N GLY A 280 -3.07 5.87 -8.21
CA GLY A 280 -2.17 5.44 -7.15
C GLY A 280 -1.01 6.42 -6.94
N GLN A 281 -0.47 6.98 -8.02
CA GLN A 281 0.62 7.95 -7.97
C GLN A 281 0.15 9.32 -7.44
N MET A 282 -1.05 9.77 -7.80
CA MET A 282 -1.67 11.00 -7.29
C MET A 282 -2.02 10.90 -5.80
N PHE A 283 -2.40 9.72 -5.32
CA PHE A 283 -2.56 9.48 -3.88
C PHE A 283 -1.24 9.68 -3.11
N VAL A 284 -0.13 9.14 -3.62
CA VAL A 284 1.20 9.36 -3.03
C VAL A 284 1.55 10.86 -3.04
N LEU A 285 1.27 11.55 -4.14
CA LEU A 285 1.53 12.98 -4.29
C LEU A 285 0.73 13.81 -3.27
N GLY A 286 -0.56 13.55 -3.13
CA GLY A 286 -1.43 14.24 -2.17
C GLY A 286 -1.04 13.97 -0.72
N ARG A 287 -0.60 12.76 -0.38
CA ARG A 287 -0.08 12.44 0.97
C ARG A 287 1.26 13.10 1.26
N GLN A 288 2.07 13.33 0.23
CA GLN A 288 3.44 13.81 0.38
C GLN A 288 3.55 15.33 0.42
N PHE A 289 2.80 16.01 -0.44
CA PHE A 289 2.83 17.47 -0.58
C PHE A 289 1.58 18.14 -0.01
N GLY A 290 0.48 17.40 0.12
CA GLY A 290 -0.82 17.91 0.53
C GLY A 290 -1.79 18.07 -0.63
N PRO A 291 -3.09 18.20 -0.30
CA PRO A 291 -4.09 18.53 -1.29
C PRO A 291 -3.89 20.00 -1.74
N PRO A 292 -4.32 20.35 -2.95
CA PRO A 292 -4.22 21.72 -3.42
C PRO A 292 -5.17 22.65 -2.63
N GLY A 293 -4.64 23.76 -2.12
CA GLY A 293 -5.39 24.71 -1.30
C GLY A 293 -5.97 24.08 -0.03
N GLU A 294 -7.17 24.49 0.36
CA GLU A 294 -7.90 23.96 1.52
C GLU A 294 -8.84 22.78 1.16
N SER A 295 -8.59 22.11 0.03
CA SER A 295 -9.46 21.02 -0.41
C SER A 295 -9.26 19.74 0.40
N THR A 296 -10.35 19.02 0.65
CA THR A 296 -10.30 17.64 1.16
C THR A 296 -10.40 16.68 -0.01
N LEU A 297 -9.53 15.67 -0.05
CA LEU A 297 -9.56 14.63 -1.07
C LEU A 297 -10.01 13.31 -0.44
N TYR A 298 -10.99 12.68 -1.06
CA TYR A 298 -11.48 11.36 -0.68
C TYR A 298 -10.82 10.32 -1.56
N GLN A 299 -10.24 9.28 -0.96
CA GLN A 299 -9.84 8.09 -1.70
C GLN A 299 -11.02 7.13 -1.71
N LEU A 300 -11.51 6.80 -2.89
CA LEU A 300 -12.56 5.81 -3.09
C LEU A 300 -11.96 4.51 -3.61
N LYS A 301 -12.66 3.39 -3.37
CA LYS A 301 -12.30 2.06 -3.88
C LYS A 301 -13.52 1.39 -4.47
N CYS A 302 -13.44 0.92 -5.72
CA CYS A 302 -14.41 -0.01 -6.29
C CYS A 302 -13.76 -1.40 -6.34
N PRO A 303 -14.28 -2.40 -5.60
CA PRO A 303 -13.72 -3.76 -5.60
C PRO A 303 -13.95 -4.49 -6.92
N MET A 304 -14.92 -4.05 -7.74
CA MET A 304 -15.29 -4.69 -9.00
C MET A 304 -14.48 -4.22 -10.21
N ALA A 305 -13.67 -3.16 -10.08
CA ALA A 305 -12.86 -2.67 -11.19
C ALA A 305 -11.87 -3.75 -11.67
N PHE A 306 -11.61 -3.80 -12.98
CA PHE A 306 -10.66 -4.72 -13.62
C PHE A 306 -10.88 -6.19 -13.24
N ASP A 307 -12.08 -6.71 -13.52
CA ASP A 307 -12.46 -8.11 -13.28
C ASP A 307 -12.33 -8.53 -11.80
N GLY A 308 -12.70 -7.63 -10.89
CA GLY A 308 -12.67 -7.90 -9.44
C GLY A 308 -11.30 -7.74 -8.79
N GLN A 309 -10.28 -7.29 -9.52
CA GLN A 309 -8.99 -6.93 -8.92
C GLN A 309 -9.11 -5.71 -8.00
N GLY A 310 -10.08 -4.84 -8.31
CA GLY A 310 -10.35 -3.61 -7.59
C GLY A 310 -9.36 -2.50 -7.91
N ALA A 311 -9.81 -1.27 -7.75
CA ALA A 311 -8.98 -0.09 -7.96
C ALA A 311 -9.44 1.08 -7.09
N THR A 312 -8.50 2.01 -6.85
CA THR A 312 -8.73 3.20 -6.04
C THR A 312 -8.55 4.47 -6.85
N TRP A 313 -9.28 5.52 -6.54
CA TRP A 313 -9.08 6.86 -7.12
C TRP A 313 -9.29 7.94 -6.07
N LEU A 314 -8.87 9.16 -6.40
CA LEU A 314 -9.14 10.36 -5.60
C LEU A 314 -10.31 11.15 -6.20
N GLN A 315 -11.11 11.76 -5.34
CA GLN A 315 -12.18 12.69 -5.73
C GLN A 315 -12.29 13.84 -4.71
N GLN A 316 -12.90 14.96 -5.11
CA GLN A 316 -13.04 16.16 -4.29
C GLN A 316 -14.30 16.17 -3.41
N ASP A 317 -15.24 15.26 -3.67
CA ASP A 317 -16.49 15.12 -2.94
C ASP A 317 -16.78 13.62 -2.67
N LYS A 318 -17.91 13.36 -2.01
CA LYS A 318 -18.34 12.01 -1.63
C LYS A 318 -19.29 11.36 -2.63
N ASP A 319 -19.73 12.08 -3.66
CA ASP A 319 -20.72 11.59 -4.61
C ASP A 319 -20.00 10.70 -5.63
N THR A 320 -20.03 9.39 -5.46
CA THR A 320 -19.18 8.45 -6.24
C THR A 320 -19.35 8.61 -7.76
N HIS A 321 -18.25 8.92 -8.46
CA HIS A 321 -18.18 8.93 -9.92
C HIS A 321 -17.06 7.98 -10.38
N ASN A 322 -17.40 6.70 -10.60
CA ASN A 322 -16.44 5.64 -10.88
C ASN A 322 -15.79 5.78 -12.27
N PRO A 323 -14.48 6.09 -12.36
CA PRO A 323 -13.79 6.29 -13.64
C PRO A 323 -13.48 4.97 -14.38
N TYR A 324 -13.56 3.83 -13.68
CA TYR A 324 -13.18 2.51 -14.20
C TYR A 324 -14.34 1.77 -14.85
N LEU A 325 -15.58 2.04 -14.41
CA LEU A 325 -16.77 1.36 -14.91
C LEU A 325 -17.77 2.31 -15.58
N GLY A 326 -17.50 3.62 -15.56
CA GLY A 326 -18.27 4.61 -16.29
C GLY A 326 -19.77 4.53 -16.01
N SER A 327 -20.59 4.69 -17.05
CA SER A 327 -22.05 4.61 -16.97
C SER A 327 -22.57 3.25 -16.49
N VAL A 328 -21.81 2.16 -16.63
CA VAL A 328 -22.24 0.79 -16.24
C VAL A 328 -22.39 0.66 -14.73
N MET A 329 -21.47 1.23 -13.96
CA MET A 329 -21.48 1.19 -12.49
C MET A 329 -20.90 2.48 -11.91
N LEU A 330 -21.47 3.62 -12.32
CA LEU A 330 -20.99 4.95 -11.93
C LEU A 330 -20.90 5.13 -10.41
N GLN A 331 -21.82 4.51 -9.68
CA GLN A 331 -21.92 4.58 -8.22
C GLN A 331 -21.17 3.44 -7.49
N CYS A 332 -20.42 2.57 -8.19
CA CYS A 332 -19.57 1.59 -7.51
C CYS A 332 -18.39 2.29 -6.85
N GLY A 333 -18.38 2.35 -5.53
CA GLY A 333 -17.19 2.67 -4.76
C GLY A 333 -17.50 3.26 -3.40
N ASP A 334 -16.65 2.93 -2.43
CA ASP A 334 -16.75 3.41 -1.06
C ASP A 334 -15.52 4.24 -0.72
N VAL A 335 -15.72 5.27 0.12
CA VAL A 335 -14.61 6.05 0.68
C VAL A 335 -13.80 5.14 1.62
N VAL A 336 -12.51 5.01 1.32
CA VAL A 336 -11.57 4.17 2.09
C VAL A 336 -10.48 4.98 2.80
N ASP A 337 -10.22 6.22 2.37
CA ASP A 337 -9.28 7.13 3.03
C ASP A 337 -9.63 8.61 2.75
N VAL A 338 -9.05 9.53 3.51
CA VAL A 338 -9.24 10.98 3.37
C VAL A 338 -7.90 11.70 3.56
N ILE A 339 -7.54 12.53 2.59
CA ILE A 339 -6.42 13.48 2.68
C ILE A 339 -7.02 14.85 2.99
N ARG A 340 -6.67 15.40 4.15
CA ARG A 340 -7.12 16.73 4.58
C ARG A 340 -6.00 17.77 4.33
N PRO A 341 -6.35 19.06 4.20
CA PRO A 341 -5.36 20.14 4.27
C PRO A 341 -4.55 20.05 5.57
N ALA A 342 -3.35 20.63 5.57
CA ALA A 342 -2.60 20.79 6.80
C ALA A 342 -3.40 21.65 7.78
N ASP A 343 -3.61 21.18 9.01
CA ASP A 343 -4.21 22.01 10.06
C ASP A 343 -3.27 23.18 10.37
N ASP A 344 -3.63 24.39 9.94
CA ASP A 344 -2.88 25.63 10.19
C ASP A 344 -2.89 26.06 11.68
N LYS A 345 -3.42 25.23 12.58
CA LYS A 345 -3.60 25.53 14.01
C LYS A 345 -2.43 25.15 14.91
N ASN A 346 -1.28 24.75 14.38
CA ASN A 346 -0.08 24.48 15.18
C ASN A 346 1.12 25.39 14.88
N ILE A 347 0.91 26.51 14.19
CA ILE A 347 1.89 27.60 14.06
C ILE A 347 1.34 28.80 14.84
N GLY A 348 1.51 28.79 16.17
CA GLY A 348 1.11 29.96 16.97
C GLY A 348 0.76 29.75 18.44
N GLY A 349 1.33 28.74 19.12
CA GLY A 349 1.28 28.67 20.59
C GLY A 349 2.44 29.43 21.22
N ARG A 350 2.53 30.75 20.98
CA ARG A 350 3.49 31.61 21.68
C ARG A 350 2.97 31.80 23.10
N GLN A 351 3.80 31.45 24.10
CA GLN A 351 3.66 31.92 25.48
C GLN A 351 3.33 33.42 25.48
N HIS A 352 2.32 33.83 26.24
CA HIS A 352 2.15 35.13 26.91
C HIS A 352 0.77 35.14 27.58
N ASP A 353 0.69 34.64 28.81
CA ASP A 353 0.69 35.43 30.07
C ASP A 353 0.13 34.59 31.23
#